data_AF-J2Y6F7-F1
#
_entry.id   AF-J2Y6F7-F1
#
_cell.length_a   1.000
_cell.length_b   1.000
_cell.length_c   1.000
_cell.angle_alpha   90.00
_cell.angle_beta   90.00
_cell.angle_gamma   90.00
#
_symmetry.space_group_name_H-M   'P 1'
#
loop_
_entity.id
_entity.type
_entity.pdbx_description
1 polymer ?
#
loop_
_entity_poly.entity_id
_entity_poly.type
_entity_poly.pdbx_seq_one_letter_code
_entity_poly.pdbx_strand_id
1 'polypeptide(L)'
;MSSADKQQKRNQRAKAKAKKNRIQRAAAPNDFLDPNDERIDLETVDLSELFQVMNAAEKISQQAMCAVFLGHPLLALVLEQEGEEEATDFIITTLIEYRRMTKGVDEQTALDWVESKQFQADYVAASQALAQG
;
A
#
# COMPACT_ATOMS: atom_id res chain seq x y z
N MET A 1 -2.87 -44.26 13.90
CA MET A 1 -2.37 -43.07 13.20
C MET A 1 -3.14 -41.85 13.69
N SER A 2 -2.55 -40.92 14.45
CA SER A 2 -3.00 -39.51 14.58
C SER A 2 -2.02 -38.74 15.50
N SER A 3 -0.81 -38.49 15.00
CA SER A 3 0.21 -37.68 15.71
C SER A 3 0.56 -36.38 14.98
N ALA A 4 0.08 -36.19 13.74
CA ALA A 4 0.37 -34.99 12.95
C ALA A 4 -0.59 -33.81 13.27
N ASP A 5 -1.88 -34.09 13.45
CA ASP A 5 -2.91 -33.03 13.64
C ASP A 5 -2.76 -32.26 14.97
N LYS A 6 -2.37 -32.96 16.04
CA LYS A 6 -2.17 -32.32 17.36
C LYS A 6 -0.94 -31.42 17.38
N GLN A 7 0.09 -31.75 16.60
CA GLN A 7 1.31 -30.96 16.47
C GLN A 7 1.07 -29.68 15.66
N GLN A 8 0.30 -29.78 14.57
CA GLN A 8 -0.08 -28.62 13.75
C GLN A 8 -0.95 -27.62 14.52
N LYS A 9 -1.92 -28.09 15.32
CA LYS A 9 -2.74 -27.20 16.19
C LYS A 9 -1.91 -26.46 17.25
N ARG A 10 -0.85 -27.07 17.80
CA ARG A 10 0.06 -26.40 18.74
C ARG A 10 0.91 -25.34 18.06
N ASN A 11 1.44 -25.62 16.86
CA ASN A 11 2.22 -24.66 16.09
C ASN A 11 1.39 -23.45 15.61
N GLN A 12 0.13 -23.67 15.21
CA GLN A 12 -0.78 -22.58 14.84
C GLN A 12 -1.12 -21.68 16.04
N ARG A 13 -1.35 -22.27 17.22
CA ARG A 13 -1.59 -21.51 18.46
C ARG A 13 -0.35 -20.73 18.93
N ALA A 14 0.84 -21.30 18.77
CA ALA A 14 2.10 -20.60 19.09
C ALA A 14 2.35 -19.41 18.14
N LYS A 15 2.12 -19.58 16.83
CA LYS A 15 2.21 -18.48 15.85
C LYS A 15 1.18 -17.38 16.10
N ALA A 16 -0.07 -17.74 16.43
CA ALA A 16 -1.11 -16.76 16.78
C ALA A 16 -0.77 -16.01 18.08
N LYS A 17 -0.16 -16.67 19.07
CA LYS A 17 0.27 -16.03 20.33
C LYS A 17 1.50 -15.13 20.13
N ALA A 18 2.43 -15.49 19.25
CA ALA A 18 3.56 -14.64 18.87
C ALA A 18 3.09 -13.39 18.09
N LYS A 19 2.13 -13.54 17.16
CA LYS A 19 1.53 -12.39 16.44
C LYS A 19 0.75 -11.48 17.40
N LYS A 20 -0.03 -12.03 18.34
CA LYS A 20 -0.69 -11.24 19.39
C LYS A 20 0.28 -10.57 20.37
N ASN A 21 1.38 -11.21 20.77
CA ASN A 21 2.38 -10.57 21.64
C ASN A 21 3.17 -9.48 20.92
N ARG A 22 3.42 -9.64 19.60
CA ARG A 22 3.99 -8.57 18.75
C ARG A 22 3.04 -7.37 18.66
N ILE A 23 1.74 -7.61 18.49
CA ILE A 23 0.71 -6.55 18.47
C ILE A 23 0.55 -5.88 19.84
N GLN A 24 0.59 -6.63 20.95
CA GLN A 24 0.46 -6.08 22.31
C GLN A 24 1.70 -5.36 22.83
N ARG A 25 2.90 -5.64 22.30
CA ARG A 25 4.11 -4.87 22.62
C ARG A 25 4.38 -3.71 21.66
N ALA A 26 3.75 -3.72 20.49
CA ALA A 26 3.73 -2.57 19.57
C ALA A 26 2.65 -1.55 19.93
N ALA A 27 1.66 -1.93 20.76
CA ALA A 27 0.76 -0.98 21.41
C ALA A 27 1.47 -0.30 22.60
N ALA A 28 2.58 0.40 22.32
CA ALA A 28 2.77 1.65 23.04
C ALA A 28 1.61 2.57 22.60
N PRO A 29 0.94 3.28 23.50
CA PRO A 29 0.10 4.39 23.06
C PRO A 29 0.97 5.33 22.22
N ASN A 30 0.37 6.00 21.25
CA ASN A 30 0.95 7.07 20.43
C ASN A 30 1.56 8.22 21.28
N ASP A 31 2.59 7.94 22.07
CA ASP A 31 3.18 8.86 23.05
C ASP A 31 4.31 9.72 22.44
N PHE A 32 4.46 9.73 21.11
CA PHE A 32 5.52 10.50 20.44
C PHE A 32 5.09 11.29 19.20
N LEU A 33 3.80 11.34 18.87
CA LEU A 33 3.34 12.35 17.91
C LEU A 33 2.96 13.59 18.71
N ASP A 34 3.66 14.69 18.47
CA ASP A 34 3.22 16.00 18.96
C ASP A 34 1.77 16.18 18.50
N PRO A 35 0.80 16.45 19.38
CA PRO A 35 -0.59 16.69 18.94
C PRO A 35 -0.73 17.93 18.05
N ASN A 36 0.34 18.72 17.89
CA ASN A 36 0.47 19.80 16.92
C ASN A 36 1.27 19.39 15.67
N ASP A 37 1.63 18.13 15.50
CA ASP A 37 2.24 17.63 14.28
C ASP A 37 1.17 17.61 13.17
N GLU A 38 1.26 18.55 12.25
CA GLU A 38 0.34 18.72 11.12
C GLU A 38 0.66 17.78 9.94
N ARG A 39 1.62 16.86 10.12
CA ARG A 39 1.98 15.86 9.11
C ARG A 39 0.87 14.83 8.88
N ILE A 40 0.88 14.27 7.69
CA ILE A 40 -0.03 13.23 7.27
C ILE A 40 0.26 11.92 8.00
N ASP A 41 -0.77 11.36 8.61
CA ASP A 41 -0.69 10.01 9.17
C ASP A 41 -0.87 8.98 8.05
N LEU A 42 0.26 8.44 7.55
CA LEU A 42 0.27 7.43 6.48
C LEU A 42 -0.43 6.12 6.88
N GLU A 43 -0.58 5.81 8.17
CA GLU A 43 -1.27 4.60 8.62
C GLU A 43 -2.80 4.75 8.57
N THR A 44 -3.32 5.98 8.65
CA THR A 44 -4.75 6.26 8.75
C THR A 44 -5.33 7.11 7.61
N VAL A 45 -4.50 7.55 6.67
CA VAL A 45 -4.93 8.29 5.48
C VAL A 45 -6.04 7.55 4.71
N ASP A 46 -7.12 8.26 4.39
CA ASP A 46 -8.22 7.71 3.59
C ASP A 46 -7.86 7.72 2.09
N LEU A 47 -7.68 6.53 1.52
CA LEU A 47 -7.36 6.33 0.10
C LEU A 47 -8.60 6.09 -0.76
N SER A 48 -9.82 6.17 -0.20
CA SER A 48 -11.06 5.81 -0.89
C SER A 48 -11.30 6.65 -2.14
N GLU A 49 -11.11 7.98 -2.06
CA GLU A 49 -11.28 8.87 -3.21
C GLU A 49 -10.24 8.58 -4.31
N LEU A 50 -8.97 8.48 -3.92
CA LEU A 50 -7.87 8.12 -4.82
C LEU A 50 -8.16 6.80 -5.56
N PHE A 51 -8.59 5.77 -4.84
CA PHE A 51 -8.89 4.46 -5.43
C PHE A 51 -10.12 4.51 -6.34
N GLN A 52 -11.12 5.34 -6.04
CA GLN A 52 -12.28 5.52 -6.91
C GLN A 52 -11.87 6.14 -8.26
N VAL A 53 -11.06 7.21 -8.25
CA VAL A 53 -10.62 7.86 -9.49
C VAL A 53 -9.63 7.00 -10.27
N MET A 54 -8.72 6.29 -9.59
CA MET A 54 -7.82 5.31 -10.21
C MET A 54 -8.59 4.19 -10.90
N ASN A 55 -9.60 3.62 -10.23
CA ASN A 55 -10.42 2.54 -10.81
C ASN A 55 -11.28 3.02 -11.98
N ALA A 56 -11.75 4.27 -11.96
CA ALA A 56 -12.43 4.85 -13.12
C ALA A 56 -11.49 4.95 -14.33
N ALA A 57 -10.24 5.38 -14.11
CA ALA A 57 -9.22 5.50 -15.16
C ALA A 57 -8.69 4.13 -15.63
N GLU A 58 -8.60 3.11 -14.76
CA GLU A 58 -8.15 1.77 -15.13
C GLU A 58 -9.07 1.11 -16.18
N LYS A 59 -10.36 1.49 -16.21
CA LYS A 59 -11.31 1.06 -17.25
C LYS A 59 -10.93 1.55 -18.65
N ILE A 60 -10.12 2.60 -18.75
CA ILE A 60 -9.56 3.11 -20.01
C ILE A 60 -8.25 2.38 -20.32
N SER A 61 -7.27 2.48 -19.41
CA SER A 61 -6.00 1.75 -19.50
C SER A 61 -5.24 1.78 -18.17
N GLN A 62 -4.26 0.88 -18.02
CA GLN A 62 -3.34 0.90 -16.88
C GLN A 62 -2.51 2.18 -16.85
N GLN A 63 -2.03 2.67 -18.00
CA GLN A 63 -1.35 3.97 -18.10
C GLN A 63 -2.25 5.13 -17.63
N ALA A 64 -3.54 5.15 -17.97
CA ALA A 64 -4.47 6.18 -17.51
C ALA A 64 -4.65 6.15 -15.97
N MET A 65 -4.72 4.94 -15.39
CA MET A 65 -4.73 4.76 -13.94
C MET A 65 -3.44 5.27 -13.30
N CYS A 66 -2.27 4.93 -13.87
CA CYS A 66 -0.99 5.45 -13.39
C CYS A 66 -0.90 6.98 -13.49
N ALA A 67 -1.45 7.60 -14.54
CA ALA A 67 -1.45 9.05 -14.70
C ALA A 67 -2.31 9.75 -13.63
N VAL A 68 -3.48 9.19 -13.31
CA VAL A 68 -4.32 9.70 -12.20
C VAL A 68 -3.60 9.57 -10.86
N PHE A 69 -2.96 8.43 -10.61
CA PHE A 69 -2.20 8.21 -9.38
C PHE A 69 -1.03 9.17 -9.23
N LEU A 70 -0.18 9.25 -10.27
CA LEU A 70 1.00 10.12 -10.31
C LEU A 70 0.67 11.61 -10.25
N GLY A 71 -0.47 12.01 -10.80
CA GLY A 71 -0.95 13.40 -10.75
C GLY A 71 -1.73 13.75 -9.49
N HIS A 72 -1.92 12.82 -8.55
CA HIS A 72 -2.72 13.06 -7.37
C HIS A 72 -1.98 13.95 -6.35
N PRO A 73 -2.59 15.01 -5.79
CA PRO A 73 -1.94 15.92 -4.85
C PRO A 73 -1.36 15.23 -3.61
N LEU A 74 -1.93 14.10 -3.21
CA LEU A 74 -1.45 13.28 -2.09
C LEU A 74 0.03 12.89 -2.23
N LEU A 75 0.50 12.54 -3.43
CA LEU A 75 1.90 12.13 -3.60
C LEU A 75 2.87 13.29 -3.38
N ALA A 76 2.50 14.50 -3.81
CA ALA A 76 3.28 15.70 -3.55
C ALA A 76 3.31 16.02 -2.05
N LEU A 77 2.17 15.88 -1.36
CA LEU A 77 2.07 16.10 0.07
C LEU A 77 2.94 15.12 0.87
N VAL A 78 2.89 13.82 0.54
CA VAL A 78 3.72 12.80 1.20
C VAL A 78 5.21 13.07 0.97
N LEU A 79 5.60 13.40 -0.27
CA LEU A 79 6.99 13.74 -0.57
C LEU A 79 7.46 14.99 0.19
N GLU A 80 6.61 16.00 0.33
CA GLU A 80 6.93 17.24 1.05
C GLU A 80 7.08 17.02 2.56
N GLN A 81 6.21 16.21 3.17
CA GLN A 81 6.14 16.04 4.62
C GLN A 81 7.06 14.94 5.14
N GLU A 82 7.14 13.82 4.43
CA GLU A 82 7.82 12.61 4.89
C GLU A 82 9.16 12.38 4.17
N GLY A 83 9.32 12.88 2.94
CA GLY A 83 10.55 12.74 2.16
C GLY A 83 10.50 11.64 1.10
N GLU A 84 11.61 11.45 0.38
CA GLU A 84 11.66 10.59 -0.81
C GLU A 84 11.56 9.09 -0.49
N GLU A 85 12.19 8.64 0.60
CA GLU A 85 12.20 7.23 1.00
C GLU A 85 10.78 6.77 1.39
N GLU A 86 10.13 7.56 2.24
CA GLU A 86 8.76 7.35 2.72
C GLU A 86 7.74 7.49 1.58
N ALA A 87 7.91 8.48 0.69
CA ALA A 87 7.05 8.61 -0.48
C ALA A 87 7.16 7.40 -1.43
N THR A 88 8.37 6.85 -1.59
CA THR A 88 8.58 5.65 -2.41
C THR A 88 7.89 4.43 -1.80
N ASP A 89 8.04 4.21 -0.50
CA ASP A 89 7.35 3.12 0.22
C ASP A 89 5.82 3.29 0.15
N PHE A 90 5.34 4.52 0.38
CA PHE A 90 3.93 4.87 0.24
C PHE A 90 3.39 4.56 -1.15
N ILE A 91 4.14 4.89 -2.21
CA ILE A 91 3.76 4.61 -3.60
C ILE A 91 3.54 3.12 -3.82
N ILE A 92 4.52 2.29 -3.44
CA ILE A 92 4.44 0.84 -3.66
C ILE A 92 3.33 0.23 -2.82
N THR A 93 3.24 0.59 -1.54
CA THR A 93 2.21 0.10 -0.61
C THR A 93 0.80 0.47 -1.10
N THR A 94 0.60 1.71 -1.56
CA THR A 94 -0.68 2.20 -2.08
C THR A 94 -1.11 1.45 -3.35
N LEU A 95 -0.18 1.20 -4.28
CA LEU A 95 -0.47 0.43 -5.49
C LEU A 95 -0.81 -1.03 -5.20
N ILE A 96 -0.10 -1.66 -4.26
CA ILE A 96 -0.41 -3.01 -3.78
C ILE A 96 -1.81 -3.04 -3.17
N GLU A 97 -2.14 -2.11 -2.28
CA GLU A 97 -3.46 -2.06 -1.64
C GLU A 97 -4.57 -1.80 -2.64
N TYR A 98 -4.38 -0.86 -3.57
CA TYR A 98 -5.29 -0.62 -4.69
C TYR A 98 -5.60 -1.92 -5.45
N ARG A 99 -4.56 -2.70 -5.77
CA ARG A 99 -4.73 -3.96 -6.52
C ARG A 99 -5.48 -5.01 -5.73
N ARG A 100 -5.17 -5.15 -4.44
CA ARG A 100 -5.85 -6.07 -3.51
C ARG A 100 -7.33 -5.71 -3.38
N MET A 101 -7.64 -4.43 -3.16
CA MET A 101 -9.02 -3.96 -2.99
C MET A 101 -9.85 -4.08 -4.27
N THR A 102 -9.28 -3.77 -5.43
CA THR A 102 -10.03 -3.75 -6.70
C THR A 102 -10.14 -5.10 -7.40
N LYS A 103 -9.15 -6.00 -7.22
CA LYS A 103 -9.14 -7.33 -7.86
C LYS A 103 -9.30 -8.50 -6.90
N GLY A 104 -9.31 -8.25 -5.58
CA GLY A 104 -9.46 -9.30 -4.56
C GLY A 104 -8.29 -10.29 -4.52
N VAL A 105 -7.10 -9.87 -4.95
CA VAL A 105 -5.89 -10.71 -4.98
C VAL A 105 -5.13 -10.61 -3.66
N ASP A 106 -4.27 -11.60 -3.39
CA ASP A 106 -3.34 -11.53 -2.26
C ASP A 106 -2.21 -10.50 -2.50
N GLU A 107 -1.48 -10.19 -1.43
CA GLU A 107 -0.40 -9.20 -1.43
C GLU A 107 0.75 -9.57 -2.37
N GLN A 108 1.13 -10.85 -2.45
CA GLN A 108 2.21 -11.28 -3.34
C GLN A 108 1.81 -11.11 -4.80
N THR A 109 0.58 -11.50 -5.15
CA THR A 109 0.05 -11.31 -6.51
C THR A 109 -0.05 -9.83 -6.89
N ALA A 110 -0.35 -8.96 -5.92
CA ALA A 110 -0.36 -7.51 -6.12
C ALA A 110 1.06 -6.94 -6.28
N LEU A 111 2.02 -7.41 -5.48
CA LEU A 111 3.43 -7.04 -5.62
C LEU A 111 3.99 -7.47 -6.99
N ASP A 112 3.75 -8.72 -7.40
CA ASP A 112 4.16 -9.25 -8.71
C ASP A 112 3.60 -8.41 -9.87
N TRP A 113 2.40 -7.82 -9.69
CA TRP A 113 1.81 -6.90 -10.66
C TRP A 113 2.56 -5.56 -10.73
N VAL A 114 2.86 -4.93 -9.58
CA VAL A 114 3.63 -3.68 -9.52
C VAL A 114 5.04 -3.88 -10.09
N GLU A 115 5.68 -5.02 -9.82
CA GLU A 115 7.01 -5.37 -10.33
C GLU A 115 7.01 -5.81 -11.80
N SER A 116 5.84 -5.99 -12.41
CA SER A 116 5.75 -6.47 -13.78
C SER A 116 6.30 -5.46 -14.79
N LYS A 117 6.93 -5.96 -15.85
CA LYS A 117 7.45 -5.12 -16.95
C LYS A 117 6.36 -4.26 -17.60
N GLN A 118 5.14 -4.78 -17.69
CA GLN A 118 4.02 -4.05 -18.26
C GLN A 118 3.65 -2.86 -17.38
N PHE A 119 3.53 -3.09 -16.06
CA PHE A 119 3.24 -2.02 -15.12
C PHE A 119 4.31 -0.93 -15.11
N GLN A 120 5.59 -1.32 -15.06
CA GLN A 120 6.69 -0.37 -15.11
C GLN A 120 6.68 0.46 -16.40
N ALA A 121 6.39 -0.15 -17.54
CA ALA A 121 6.28 0.57 -18.82
C ALA A 121 5.12 1.57 -18.80
N ASP A 122 3.94 1.16 -18.32
CA ASP A 122 2.75 2.03 -18.24
C ASP A 122 2.95 3.16 -17.22
N TYR A 123 3.61 2.90 -16.09
CA TYR A 123 3.96 3.88 -15.08
C TYR A 123 4.94 4.94 -15.62
N VAL A 124 5.99 4.52 -16.33
CA VAL A 124 6.94 5.44 -16.97
C VAL A 124 6.28 6.24 -18.09
N ALA A 125 5.42 5.62 -18.91
CA ALA A 125 4.69 6.34 -19.95
C ALA A 125 3.75 7.39 -19.36
N ALA A 126 3.10 7.09 -18.23
CA ALA A 126 2.27 8.03 -17.51
C ALA A 126 3.07 9.20 -16.92
N SER A 127 4.23 8.93 -16.29
CA SER A 127 5.08 10.00 -15.74
C SER A 127 5.63 10.93 -16.82
N GLN A 128 6.02 10.37 -17.97
CA GLN A 128 6.47 11.16 -19.13
C GLN A 128 5.36 12.04 -19.69
N ALA A 129 4.13 11.53 -19.78
CA ALA A 129 2.98 12.29 -20.26
C ALA A 129 2.66 13.48 -19.34
N LEU A 130 2.75 13.29 -18.02
CA LEU A 130 2.53 14.36 -17.04
C LEU A 130 3.64 15.43 -17.09
N ALA A 131 4.88 15.05 -17.37
CA ALA A 131 5.99 16.00 -17.47
C ALA A 131 5.94 16.86 -18.75
N GLN A 132 5.12 16.49 -19.74
CA GLN A 132 4.96 17.21 -21.01
C GLN A 132 3.71 18.10 -21.07
N GLY A 133 2.81 17.99 -20.09
CA GLY A 133 1.60 18.80 -19.97
C GLY A 133 1.82 20.03 -19.10
#